data_AF-A0A484PKZ8-F1
#
_entry.id   AF-A0A484PKZ8-F1
#
_cell.length_a   1.000
_cell.length_b   1.000
_cell.length_c   1.000
_cell.angle_alpha   90.00
_cell.angle_beta   90.00
_cell.angle_gamma   90.00
#
_symmetry.space_group_name_H-M   'P 1'
#
loop_
_entity.id
_entity.type
_entity.pdbx_description
1 polymer ?
#
loop_
_entity_poly.entity_id
_entity_poly.type
_entity_poly.pdbx_seq_one_letter_code
_entity_poly.pdbx_strand_id
1 'polypeptide(L)'
;MRANRVVWARGLAMYALPLGIFAFLVPQAMATAWLFDDWLALELLLLALLAIVSYLVALAASMSWGKPRQLALVGLRRVLFHGLWIVYFASYLGLCANLGYVPLLQYMQHGGDAGVMRADFYKVEGLPWALFAYVQSIFNKGFVPFAIVAVFATVRSVRAFLWLAIVSVVLISAFEKALIAWAYIPLLFYFVIVRRYRAFMLALLMFGSFFAFVSLASLASDLKLSSSSAPVAELHRQANERASYQGAEVRRRLVGTPSVSLASLADEPTYQFMLYDLRNPSPATYLLNRLVWIPFVTAYDTLLYWRLNDGAMAHFSTNRHLSRLFDLNFANLEKRVFMFQFKSGEETTGNANAFYVAEAYVAFGFAGVILFSVLIGMIFGLIIKTGVLPFVAAVPIAALGLISVSLISTLFSGGLLLMLLLTFLFTRRRPAVHRADAPRYTSVAMPHRPGA
;
A
#
# COMPACT_ATOMS: atom_id res chain seq x y z
N MET A 1 -8.38 31.59 8.78
CA MET A 1 -7.21 30.65 8.79
C MET A 1 -7.56 29.15 8.74
N ARG A 2 -8.64 28.64 9.37
CA ARG A 2 -8.96 27.18 9.30
C ARG A 2 -9.36 26.68 7.89
N ALA A 3 -10.01 27.52 7.08
CA ALA A 3 -10.45 27.15 5.73
C ALA A 3 -9.30 26.76 4.80
N ASN A 4 -8.22 27.55 4.77
CA ASN A 4 -7.07 27.29 3.89
C ASN A 4 -6.39 25.94 4.17
N ARG A 5 -6.38 25.48 5.44
CA ARG A 5 -5.74 24.20 5.81
C ARG A 5 -6.42 23.00 5.16
N VAL A 6 -7.75 23.00 5.10
CA VAL A 6 -8.52 21.92 4.48
C VAL A 6 -8.32 21.91 2.96
N VAL A 7 -8.11 23.08 2.34
CA VAL A 7 -7.83 23.18 0.90
C VAL A 7 -6.49 22.51 0.56
N TRP A 8 -5.42 22.80 1.31
CA TRP A 8 -4.12 22.14 1.12
C TRP A 8 -4.18 20.63 1.33
N ALA A 9 -4.86 20.18 2.39
CA ALA A 9 -5.04 18.76 2.67
C ALA A 9 -5.73 18.02 1.51
N ARG A 10 -6.80 18.63 0.99
CA ARG A 10 -7.53 18.11 -0.16
C ARG A 10 -6.67 18.09 -1.41
N GLY A 11 -5.92 19.16 -1.69
CA GLY A 11 -5.02 19.24 -2.83
C GLY A 11 -4.00 18.10 -2.82
N LEU A 12 -3.30 17.87 -1.71
CA LEU A 12 -2.35 16.75 -1.65
C LEU A 12 -3.06 15.40 -1.85
N ALA A 13 -4.20 15.18 -1.19
CA ALA A 13 -4.95 13.94 -1.35
C ALA A 13 -5.45 13.71 -2.79
N MET A 14 -5.88 14.77 -3.48
CA MET A 14 -6.31 14.72 -4.88
C MET A 14 -5.17 14.26 -5.80
N TYR A 15 -3.98 14.82 -5.59
CA TYR A 15 -2.82 14.56 -6.44
C TYR A 15 -1.94 13.40 -5.96
N ALA A 16 -2.23 12.77 -4.82
CA ALA A 16 -1.36 11.73 -4.27
C ALA A 16 -1.11 10.56 -5.22
N LEU A 17 -2.17 10.01 -5.85
CA LEU A 17 -2.02 8.92 -6.80
C LEU A 17 -1.34 9.37 -8.11
N PRO A 18 -1.78 10.45 -8.78
CA PRO A 18 -1.08 10.98 -9.95
C PRO A 18 0.39 11.30 -9.72
N LEU A 19 0.73 11.94 -8.59
CA LEU A 19 2.11 12.26 -8.25
C LEU A 19 2.92 11.01 -7.97
N GLY A 20 2.33 9.98 -7.36
CA GLY A 20 3.02 8.71 -7.16
C GLY A 20 3.26 7.96 -8.47
N ILE A 21 2.25 7.85 -9.34
CA ILE A 21 2.42 7.27 -10.69
C ILE A 21 3.49 8.05 -11.45
N PHE A 22 3.44 9.38 -11.40
CA PHE A 22 4.43 10.22 -12.03
C PHE A 22 5.82 9.99 -11.42
N ALA A 23 5.99 9.99 -10.11
CA ALA A 23 7.31 9.86 -9.48
C ALA A 23 7.95 8.48 -9.65
N PHE A 24 7.15 7.41 -9.65
CA PHE A 24 7.66 6.04 -9.63
C PHE A 24 7.68 5.36 -10.99
N LEU A 25 6.92 5.83 -11.99
CA LEU A 25 6.79 5.15 -13.26
C LEU A 25 7.12 6.02 -14.48
N VAL A 26 6.66 7.27 -14.53
CA VAL A 26 6.73 8.07 -15.76
C VAL A 26 8.17 8.38 -16.19
N PRO A 27 9.05 8.96 -15.34
CA PRO A 27 10.46 9.20 -15.67
C PRO A 27 11.21 7.92 -16.01
N GLN A 28 10.95 6.84 -15.27
CA GLN A 28 11.62 5.55 -15.42
C GLN A 28 11.25 4.90 -16.76
N ALA A 29 9.95 4.89 -17.09
CA ALA A 29 9.44 4.39 -18.37
C ALA A 29 9.92 5.25 -19.55
N MET A 30 9.90 6.58 -19.40
CA MET A 30 10.39 7.50 -20.43
C MET A 30 11.89 7.35 -20.67
N ALA A 31 12.71 7.28 -19.61
CA ALA A 31 14.15 7.08 -19.73
C ALA A 31 14.46 5.72 -20.35
N THR A 32 13.76 4.67 -19.94
CA THR A 32 13.93 3.31 -20.50
C THR A 32 13.55 3.26 -21.99
N ALA A 33 12.40 3.82 -22.35
CA ALA A 33 11.95 3.88 -23.73
C ALA A 33 12.91 4.67 -24.62
N TRP A 34 13.50 5.77 -24.10
CA TRP A 34 14.40 6.64 -24.87
C TRP A 34 15.83 6.09 -24.97
N LEU A 35 16.38 5.54 -23.89
CA LEU A 35 17.76 5.06 -23.86
C LEU A 35 17.93 3.68 -24.53
N PHE A 36 16.88 2.88 -24.56
CA PHE A 36 16.93 1.49 -25.03
C PHE A 36 15.99 1.19 -26.21
N ASP A 37 15.31 2.21 -26.75
CA ASP A 37 14.29 2.05 -27.81
C ASP A 37 13.23 0.99 -27.46
N ASP A 38 12.88 0.89 -26.18
CA ASP A 38 12.02 -0.17 -25.65
C ASP A 38 10.53 0.18 -25.79
N TRP A 39 9.87 -0.51 -26.73
CA TRP A 39 8.43 -0.38 -26.97
C TRP A 39 7.56 -0.73 -25.74
N LEU A 40 7.97 -1.70 -24.92
CA LEU A 40 7.20 -2.10 -23.76
C LEU A 40 7.23 -1.01 -22.67
N ALA A 41 8.37 -0.34 -22.51
CA ALA A 41 8.46 0.81 -21.63
C ALA A 41 7.63 1.99 -22.15
N LEU A 42 7.58 2.20 -23.47
CA LEU A 42 6.70 3.19 -24.08
C LEU A 42 5.22 2.87 -23.84
N GLU A 43 4.81 1.60 -23.96
CA GLU A 43 3.45 1.16 -23.61
C GLU A 43 3.14 1.44 -22.14
N LEU A 44 4.04 1.08 -21.21
CA LEU A 44 3.86 1.36 -19.79
C LEU A 44 3.74 2.86 -19.50
N LEU A 45 4.51 3.71 -20.21
CA LEU A 45 4.38 5.17 -20.14
C LEU A 45 2.98 5.63 -20.58
N LEU A 46 2.47 5.13 -21.70
CA LEU A 46 1.13 5.45 -22.19
C LEU A 46 0.05 5.00 -21.20
N LEU A 47 0.18 3.80 -20.62
CA LEU A 47 -0.74 3.28 -19.61
C LEU A 47 -0.73 4.13 -18.33
N ALA A 48 0.44 4.56 -17.88
CA ALA A 48 0.58 5.44 -16.72
C ALA A 48 -0.08 6.81 -16.94
N LEU A 49 0.12 7.41 -18.12
CA LEU A 49 -0.53 8.68 -18.48
C LEU A 49 -2.05 8.54 -18.61
N LEU A 50 -2.52 7.47 -19.26
CA LEU A 50 -3.94 7.16 -19.38
C LEU A 50 -4.60 6.99 -18.01
N ALA A 51 -3.93 6.30 -17.09
CA ALA A 51 -4.38 6.12 -15.73
C ALA A 51 -4.51 7.47 -14.98
N ILE A 52 -3.50 8.34 -15.08
CA ILE A 52 -3.52 9.69 -14.48
C ILE A 52 -4.72 10.51 -15.01
N VAL A 53 -4.89 10.57 -16.33
CA VAL A 53 -5.97 11.35 -16.97
C VAL A 53 -7.33 10.81 -16.55
N SER A 54 -7.54 9.50 -16.66
CA SER A 54 -8.81 8.84 -16.31
C SER A 54 -9.17 9.05 -14.84
N TYR A 55 -8.19 8.92 -13.95
CA TYR A 55 -8.37 9.21 -12.53
C TYR A 55 -8.77 10.67 -12.28
N LEU A 56 -8.08 11.65 -12.90
CA LEU A 56 -8.36 13.07 -12.68
C LEU A 56 -9.75 13.48 -13.20
N VAL A 57 -10.19 12.92 -14.33
CA VAL A 57 -11.54 13.14 -14.87
C VAL A 57 -12.60 12.62 -13.90
N ALA A 58 -12.44 11.38 -13.40
CA ALA A 58 -13.37 10.79 -12.45
C ALA A 58 -13.35 11.47 -11.08
N LEU A 59 -12.18 11.92 -10.64
CA LEU A 59 -12.00 12.73 -9.44
C LEU A 59 -12.78 14.05 -9.56
N ALA A 60 -12.64 14.75 -10.68
CA ALA A 60 -13.39 15.99 -10.93
C ALA A 60 -14.91 15.75 -10.94
N ALA A 61 -15.36 14.67 -11.60
CA ALA A 61 -16.77 14.29 -11.64
C ALA A 61 -17.33 13.97 -10.24
N SER A 62 -16.67 13.11 -9.46
CA SER A 62 -17.12 12.76 -8.10
C SER A 62 -17.10 13.93 -7.12
N MET A 63 -16.17 14.88 -7.30
CA MET A 63 -16.13 16.11 -6.51
C MET A 63 -17.36 17.00 -6.74
N SER A 64 -18.13 16.80 -7.82
CA SER A 64 -19.40 17.50 -8.06
C SER A 64 -20.58 16.87 -7.29
N TRP A 65 -20.57 15.57 -7.03
CA TRP A 65 -21.72 14.83 -6.47
C TRP A 65 -21.79 14.85 -4.92
N GLY A 66 -20.64 15.00 -4.24
CA GLY A 66 -20.60 14.93 -2.77
C GLY A 66 -20.97 16.23 -2.04
N LYS A 67 -21.51 16.11 -0.82
CA LYS A 67 -21.72 17.24 0.11
C LYS A 67 -20.63 17.28 1.18
N PRO A 68 -20.21 18.46 1.68
CA PRO A 68 -19.27 18.55 2.78
C PRO A 68 -19.87 17.90 4.04
N ARG A 69 -19.01 17.20 4.79
CA ARG A 69 -19.39 16.47 6.01
C ARG A 69 -18.47 16.87 7.14
N GLN A 70 -18.84 16.49 8.35
CA GLN A 70 -18.02 16.64 9.54
C GLN A 70 -17.91 15.31 10.28
N LEU A 71 -16.78 15.08 10.93
CA LEU A 71 -16.59 13.91 11.79
C LEU A 71 -17.64 13.93 12.91
N ALA A 72 -18.30 12.80 13.13
CA ALA A 72 -19.35 12.67 14.13
C ALA A 72 -19.21 11.32 14.86
N LEU A 73 -18.35 11.29 15.88
CA LEU A 73 -18.14 10.16 16.77
C LEU A 73 -18.96 10.33 18.05
N VAL A 74 -20.28 10.37 17.91
CA VAL A 74 -21.26 10.53 19.02
C VAL A 74 -22.33 9.45 18.97
N GLY A 75 -22.92 9.10 20.12
CA GLY A 75 -23.96 8.07 20.23
C GLY A 75 -23.52 6.70 19.67
N LEU A 76 -24.39 6.07 18.86
CA LEU A 76 -24.13 4.77 18.23
C LEU A 76 -22.81 4.74 17.42
N ARG A 77 -22.42 5.85 16.80
CA ARG A 77 -21.18 5.92 16.01
C ARG A 77 -19.93 5.86 16.87
N ARG A 78 -19.99 6.38 18.09
CA ARG A 78 -18.90 6.25 19.07
C ARG A 78 -18.79 4.80 19.54
N VAL A 79 -19.92 4.16 19.85
CA VAL A 79 -19.97 2.74 20.22
C VAL A 79 -19.37 1.89 19.10
N LEU A 80 -19.79 2.11 17.85
CA LEU A 80 -19.26 1.39 16.71
C LEU A 80 -17.76 1.63 16.48
N PHE A 81 -17.29 2.88 16.61
CA PHE A 81 -15.87 3.20 16.49
C PHE A 81 -15.02 2.43 17.52
N HIS A 82 -15.48 2.35 18.78
CA HIS A 82 -14.81 1.55 19.80
C HIS A 82 -14.98 0.04 19.57
N GLY A 83 -16.13 -0.40 19.07
CA GLY A 83 -16.38 -1.78 18.67
C GLY A 83 -15.40 -2.26 17.60
N LEU A 84 -15.08 -1.41 16.60
CA LEU A 84 -14.04 -1.72 15.61
C LEU A 84 -12.65 -1.88 16.23
N TRP A 85 -12.29 -1.05 17.21
CA TRP A 85 -11.04 -1.26 17.97
C TRP A 85 -11.05 -2.58 18.74
N ILE A 86 -12.16 -2.94 19.38
CA ILE A 86 -12.29 -4.22 20.10
C ILE A 86 -12.12 -5.39 19.12
N VAL A 87 -12.81 -5.36 17.98
CA VAL A 87 -12.67 -6.39 16.92
C VAL A 87 -11.23 -6.48 16.44
N TYR A 88 -10.58 -5.34 16.20
CA TYR A 88 -9.18 -5.28 15.81
C TYR A 88 -8.27 -5.99 16.82
N PHE A 89 -8.28 -5.57 18.09
CA PHE A 89 -7.42 -6.19 19.11
C PHE A 89 -7.79 -7.65 19.37
N ALA A 90 -9.09 -8.00 19.35
CA ALA A 90 -9.54 -9.38 19.52
C ALA A 90 -9.03 -10.28 18.39
N SER A 91 -9.08 -9.83 17.13
CA SER A 91 -8.51 -10.60 16.01
C SER A 91 -6.99 -10.77 16.14
N TYR A 92 -6.28 -9.72 16.58
CA TYR A 92 -4.83 -9.84 16.83
C TYR A 92 -4.51 -10.83 17.96
N LEU A 93 -5.24 -10.76 19.08
CA LEU A 93 -5.08 -11.69 20.19
C LEU A 93 -5.47 -13.11 19.80
N GLY A 94 -6.49 -13.28 18.95
CA GLY A 94 -6.88 -14.57 18.41
C GLY A 94 -5.78 -15.21 17.55
N LEU A 95 -5.06 -14.42 16.74
CA LEU A 95 -3.89 -14.90 16.00
C LEU A 95 -2.74 -15.28 16.94
N CYS A 96 -2.46 -14.46 17.96
CA CYS A 96 -1.45 -14.82 18.98
C CYS A 96 -1.82 -16.11 19.72
N ALA A 97 -3.10 -16.30 20.04
CA ALA A 97 -3.58 -17.50 20.72
C ALA A 97 -3.44 -18.75 19.84
N ASN A 98 -3.75 -18.64 18.54
CA ASN A 98 -3.54 -19.73 17.58
C ASN A 98 -2.06 -20.09 17.43
N LEU A 99 -1.19 -19.07 17.39
CA LEU A 99 0.26 -19.28 17.28
C LEU A 99 0.88 -19.80 18.59
N GLY A 100 0.21 -19.61 19.73
CA GLY A 100 0.70 -19.98 21.06
C GLY A 100 1.69 -18.98 21.67
N TYR A 101 2.07 -17.93 20.94
CA TYR A 101 3.00 -16.91 21.40
C TYR A 101 2.77 -15.56 20.70
N VAL A 102 3.35 -14.50 21.27
CA VAL A 102 3.42 -13.17 20.63
C VAL A 102 4.75 -13.09 19.85
N PRO A 103 4.75 -12.89 18.51
CA PRO A 103 5.97 -13.06 17.72
C PRO A 103 7.14 -12.21 18.20
N LEU A 104 6.89 -10.94 18.55
CA LEU A 104 7.93 -10.06 19.09
C LEU A 104 8.52 -10.53 20.43
N LEU A 105 7.69 -11.04 21.35
CA LEU A 105 8.19 -11.54 22.62
C LEU A 105 9.01 -12.82 22.41
N GLN A 106 8.53 -13.72 21.53
CA GLN A 106 9.25 -14.93 21.17
C GLN A 106 10.62 -14.61 20.57
N TYR A 107 10.68 -13.66 19.64
CA TYR A 107 11.92 -13.18 19.05
C TYR A 107 12.88 -12.56 20.07
N MET A 108 12.37 -11.75 21.00
CA MET A 108 13.21 -11.12 22.03
C MET A 108 13.78 -12.13 23.04
N GLN A 109 13.02 -13.19 23.36
CA GLN A 109 13.42 -14.20 24.36
C GLN A 109 14.32 -15.29 23.76
N HIS A 110 13.98 -15.79 22.58
CA HIS A 110 14.59 -16.98 21.99
C HIS A 110 15.38 -16.68 20.72
N GLY A 111 15.34 -15.43 20.23
CA GLY A 111 15.83 -15.12 18.89
C GLY A 111 14.97 -15.78 17.81
N GLY A 112 15.58 -16.14 16.70
CA GLY A 112 14.93 -16.79 15.56
C GLY A 112 14.75 -15.87 14.37
N ASP A 113 14.00 -16.34 13.37
CA ASP A 113 13.80 -15.62 12.12
C ASP A 113 12.50 -14.80 12.16
N ALA A 114 12.65 -13.48 12.18
CA ALA A 114 11.51 -12.54 12.18
C ALA A 114 10.63 -12.68 10.92
N GLY A 115 11.21 -13.05 9.78
CA GLY A 115 10.51 -13.30 8.52
C GLY A 115 9.62 -14.54 8.59
N VAL A 116 10.13 -15.63 9.16
CA VAL A 116 9.38 -16.88 9.38
C VAL A 116 8.27 -16.66 10.40
N MET A 117 8.57 -16.05 11.56
CA MET A 117 7.55 -15.77 12.58
C MET A 117 6.41 -14.88 12.06
N ARG A 118 6.73 -13.90 11.21
CA ARG A 118 5.73 -13.08 10.51
C ARG A 118 4.89 -13.93 9.56
N ALA A 119 5.53 -14.81 8.79
CA ALA A 119 4.82 -15.66 7.84
C ALA A 119 3.84 -16.58 8.58
N ASP A 120 4.28 -17.22 9.67
CA ASP A 120 3.45 -18.11 10.49
C ASP A 120 2.29 -17.37 11.15
N PHE A 121 2.51 -16.12 11.56
CA PHE A 121 1.46 -15.29 12.17
C PHE A 121 0.29 -14.99 11.22
N TYR A 122 0.53 -14.89 9.91
CA TYR A 122 -0.49 -14.54 8.92
C TYR A 122 -0.94 -15.72 8.04
N LYS A 123 -0.11 -16.76 7.86
CA LYS A 123 -0.43 -17.96 7.09
C LYS A 123 -1.15 -18.98 7.95
N VAL A 124 -2.32 -18.57 8.45
CA VAL A 124 -3.18 -19.43 9.25
C VAL A 124 -4.23 -20.09 8.38
N GLU A 125 -4.40 -21.40 8.55
CA GLU A 125 -5.42 -22.19 7.88
C GLU A 125 -6.60 -22.47 8.80
N GLY A 126 -7.77 -22.68 8.21
CA GLY A 126 -9.00 -22.99 8.94
C GLY A 126 -9.71 -21.77 9.55
N LEU A 127 -11.01 -21.94 9.80
CA LEU A 127 -11.80 -21.01 10.59
C LEU A 127 -11.61 -21.33 12.09
N PRO A 128 -11.54 -20.32 12.98
CA PRO A 128 -11.76 -18.89 12.74
C PRO A 128 -10.51 -18.08 12.38
N TRP A 129 -9.32 -18.69 12.36
CA TRP A 129 -8.04 -17.98 12.27
C TRP A 129 -7.85 -17.23 10.95
N ALA A 130 -8.21 -17.86 9.83
CA ALA A 130 -8.19 -17.21 8.52
C ALA A 130 -9.05 -15.93 8.49
N LEU A 131 -10.18 -15.92 9.20
CA LEU A 131 -11.02 -14.72 9.34
C LEU A 131 -10.31 -13.64 10.15
N PHE A 132 -9.62 -13.97 11.23
CA PHE A 132 -8.84 -13.00 12.01
C PHE A 132 -7.67 -12.40 11.22
N ALA A 133 -6.95 -13.21 10.45
CA ALA A 133 -5.89 -12.72 9.56
C ALA A 133 -6.46 -11.76 8.50
N TYR A 134 -7.63 -12.09 7.93
CA TYR A 134 -8.31 -11.23 6.97
C TYR A 134 -8.79 -9.92 7.60
N VAL A 135 -9.43 -9.97 8.77
CA VAL A 135 -9.84 -8.79 9.54
C VAL A 135 -8.63 -7.91 9.86
N GLN A 136 -7.51 -8.50 10.28
CA GLN A 136 -6.28 -7.76 10.53
C GLN A 136 -5.77 -7.04 9.27
N SER A 137 -5.69 -7.73 8.12
CA SER A 137 -5.27 -7.11 6.86
C SER A 137 -6.14 -5.90 6.50
N ILE A 138 -7.47 -6.07 6.53
CA ILE A 138 -8.41 -5.00 6.19
C ILE A 138 -8.30 -3.84 7.17
N PHE A 139 -8.22 -4.11 8.47
CA PHE A 139 -8.23 -3.06 9.48
C PHE A 139 -6.92 -2.28 9.49
N ASN A 140 -5.79 -2.97 9.32
CA ASN A 140 -4.47 -2.33 9.29
C ASN A 140 -4.33 -1.32 8.14
N LYS A 141 -4.97 -1.56 7.00
CA LYS A 141 -4.88 -0.70 5.81
C LYS A 141 -6.09 0.25 5.64
N GLY A 142 -7.28 -0.16 6.08
CA GLY A 142 -8.52 0.62 5.92
C GLY A 142 -9.00 1.38 7.16
N PHE A 143 -8.87 0.79 8.36
CA PHE A 143 -9.40 1.37 9.60
C PHE A 143 -8.34 2.15 10.39
N VAL A 144 -7.21 1.52 10.72
CA VAL A 144 -6.15 2.06 11.59
C VAL A 144 -5.60 3.42 11.08
N PRO A 145 -5.29 3.59 9.77
CA PRO A 145 -4.78 4.86 9.23
C PRO A 145 -5.71 6.05 9.53
N PHE A 146 -7.01 5.86 9.39
CA PHE A 146 -8.02 6.86 9.73
C PHE A 146 -8.22 6.97 11.25
N ALA A 147 -8.31 5.85 11.95
CA ALA A 147 -8.74 5.80 13.35
C ALA A 147 -7.76 6.50 14.27
N ILE A 148 -6.44 6.35 14.04
CA ILE A 148 -5.41 7.05 14.80
C ILE A 148 -5.55 8.57 14.63
N VAL A 149 -5.72 9.04 13.39
CA VAL A 149 -5.92 10.47 13.11
C VAL A 149 -7.21 10.98 13.77
N ALA A 150 -8.28 10.18 13.76
CA ALA A 150 -9.53 10.50 14.43
C ALA A 150 -9.38 10.60 15.96
N VAL A 151 -8.57 9.75 16.59
CA VAL A 151 -8.24 9.83 18.02
C VAL A 151 -7.52 11.14 18.32
N PHE A 152 -6.51 11.52 17.53
CA PHE A 152 -5.79 12.80 17.70
C PHE A 152 -6.65 14.04 17.40
N ALA A 153 -7.72 13.88 16.62
CA ALA A 153 -8.69 14.94 16.33
C ALA A 153 -9.73 15.13 17.45
N THR A 154 -9.99 14.11 18.27
CA THR A 154 -11.09 14.11 19.24
C THR A 154 -10.65 14.04 20.70
N VAL A 155 -9.47 13.48 20.98
CA VAL A 155 -8.97 13.23 22.33
C VAL A 155 -7.81 14.18 22.66
N ARG A 156 -7.59 14.43 23.96
CA ARG A 156 -6.40 15.16 24.46
C ARG A 156 -5.10 14.50 24.00
N SER A 157 -4.06 15.31 23.77
CA SER A 157 -2.77 14.88 23.21
C SER A 157 -2.14 13.71 23.93
N VAL A 158 -2.05 13.75 25.27
CA VAL A 158 -1.37 12.69 26.06
C VAL A 158 -2.05 11.34 25.88
N ARG A 159 -3.38 11.30 25.99
CA ARG A 159 -4.16 10.05 25.79
C ARG A 159 -4.05 9.56 24.34
N ALA A 160 -4.01 10.47 23.37
CA ALA A 160 -3.82 10.10 21.97
C ALA A 160 -2.44 9.47 21.70
N PHE A 161 -1.38 9.98 22.34
CA PHE A 161 -0.05 9.36 22.28
C PHE A 161 0.01 8.01 22.98
N LEU A 162 -0.69 7.83 24.11
CA LEU A 162 -0.80 6.51 24.76
C LEU A 162 -1.49 5.49 23.82
N TRP A 163 -2.58 5.90 23.16
CA TRP A 163 -3.24 5.09 22.14
C TRP A 163 -2.29 4.74 20.97
N LEU A 164 -1.54 5.72 20.48
CA LEU A 164 -0.55 5.50 19.43
C LEU A 164 0.53 4.50 19.86
N ALA A 165 1.03 4.60 21.11
CA ALA A 165 2.02 3.67 21.64
C ALA A 165 1.48 2.24 21.70
N ILE A 166 0.25 2.04 22.23
CA ILE A 166 -0.40 0.72 22.28
C ILE A 166 -0.54 0.12 20.88
N VAL A 167 -1.07 0.90 19.93
CA VAL A 167 -1.24 0.43 18.55
C VAL A 167 0.12 0.13 17.92
N SER A 168 1.14 0.96 18.16
CA SER A 168 2.48 0.75 17.61
C SER A 168 3.10 -0.56 18.10
N VAL A 169 2.95 -0.90 19.39
CA VAL A 169 3.43 -2.18 19.93
C VAL A 169 2.76 -3.35 19.20
N VAL A 170 1.45 -3.28 18.94
CA VAL A 170 0.71 -4.31 18.18
C VAL A 170 1.12 -4.38 16.71
N LEU A 171 1.48 -3.26 16.08
CA LEU A 171 1.93 -3.26 14.69
C LEU A 171 3.35 -3.83 14.55
N ILE A 172 4.24 -3.48 15.48
CA ILE A 172 5.63 -3.98 15.52
C ILE A 172 5.65 -5.46 15.84
N SER A 173 4.70 -5.93 16.65
CA SER A 173 4.72 -7.31 17.11
C SER A 173 4.51 -8.35 16.02
N ALA A 174 3.95 -7.94 14.87
CA ALA A 174 3.83 -8.78 13.68
C ALA A 174 5.02 -8.66 12.71
N PHE A 175 6.07 -7.89 13.04
CA PHE A 175 7.26 -7.65 12.21
C PHE A 175 6.98 -7.10 10.79
N GLU A 176 5.81 -6.52 10.55
CA GLU A 176 5.47 -5.96 9.24
C GLU A 176 5.75 -4.45 9.18
N LYS A 177 6.92 -4.09 8.60
CA LYS A 177 7.40 -2.71 8.45
C LYS A 177 6.38 -1.78 7.80
N ALA A 178 5.64 -2.31 6.82
CA ALA A 178 4.65 -1.55 6.07
C ALA A 178 3.55 -1.01 7.02
N LEU A 179 3.08 -1.82 7.98
CA LEU A 179 1.96 -1.42 8.84
C LEU A 179 2.25 -0.17 9.67
N ILE A 180 3.50 -0.02 10.11
CA ILE A 180 3.95 1.18 10.81
C ILE A 180 3.83 2.39 9.88
N ALA A 181 4.29 2.29 8.63
CA ALA A 181 4.13 3.36 7.65
C ALA A 181 2.66 3.68 7.39
N TRP A 182 1.80 2.66 7.28
CA TRP A 182 0.35 2.81 7.08
C TRP A 182 -0.32 3.60 8.19
N ALA A 183 0.07 3.38 9.44
CA ALA A 183 -0.47 4.08 10.60
C ALA A 183 0.08 5.51 10.74
N TYR A 184 1.39 5.70 10.53
CA TYR A 184 2.08 6.95 10.87
C TYR A 184 2.01 8.00 9.77
N ILE A 185 2.10 7.65 8.49
CA ILE A 185 2.11 8.64 7.40
C ILE A 185 0.85 9.54 7.41
N PRO A 186 -0.38 9.02 7.55
CA PRO A 186 -1.58 9.85 7.68
C PRO A 186 -1.53 10.79 8.89
N LEU A 187 -0.98 10.32 10.02
CA LEU A 187 -0.86 11.09 11.24
C LEU A 187 0.15 12.23 11.11
N LEU A 188 1.31 11.94 10.52
CA LEU A 188 2.33 12.96 10.22
C LEU A 188 1.76 14.03 9.30
N PHE A 189 1.07 13.61 8.23
CA PHE A 189 0.42 14.53 7.32
C PHE A 189 -0.64 15.38 8.02
N TYR A 190 -1.48 14.78 8.87
CA TYR A 190 -2.43 15.50 9.72
C TYR A 190 -1.76 16.58 10.59
N PHE A 191 -0.63 16.27 11.24
CA PHE A 191 0.05 17.26 12.08
C PHE A 191 0.65 18.42 11.30
N VAL A 192 1.17 18.18 10.09
CA VAL A 192 1.63 19.24 9.18
C VAL A 192 0.46 20.17 8.82
N ILE A 193 -0.69 19.61 8.43
CA ILE A 193 -1.88 20.39 8.06
C ILE A 193 -2.40 21.23 9.23
N VAL A 194 -2.46 20.65 10.43
CA VAL A 194 -2.95 21.35 11.64
C VAL A 194 -1.87 22.25 12.25
N ARG A 195 -0.62 22.20 11.74
CA ARG A 195 0.57 22.92 12.24
C ARG A 195 0.90 22.60 13.70
N ARG A 196 0.79 21.31 14.07
CA ARG A 196 1.16 20.82 15.41
C ARG A 196 2.58 20.24 15.40
N TYR A 197 3.59 21.07 15.13
CA TYR A 197 4.96 20.62 14.88
C TYR A 197 5.59 19.85 16.05
N ARG A 198 5.28 20.19 17.31
CA ARG A 198 5.75 19.39 18.47
C ARG A 198 5.21 17.96 18.43
N ALA A 199 3.93 17.80 18.11
CA ALA A 199 3.32 16.48 17.99
C ALA A 199 3.83 15.72 16.75
N PHE A 200 4.10 16.45 15.66
CA PHE A 200 4.76 15.91 14.47
C PHE A 200 6.14 15.34 14.81
N MET A 201 7.01 16.10 15.48
CA MET A 201 8.35 15.63 15.84
C MET A 201 8.30 14.40 16.75
N LEU A 202 7.42 14.38 17.75
CA LEU A 202 7.24 13.22 18.62
C LEU A 202 6.77 11.97 17.84
N ALA A 203 5.78 12.13 16.97
CA ALA A 203 5.30 11.03 16.14
C ALA A 203 6.35 10.58 15.12
N LEU A 204 7.17 11.50 14.59
CA LEU A 204 8.28 11.18 13.68
C LEU A 204 9.39 10.41 14.40
N LEU A 205 9.72 10.78 15.63
CA LEU A 205 10.66 10.02 16.46
C LEU A 205 10.14 8.63 16.77
N MET A 206 8.87 8.49 17.18
CA MET A 206 8.25 7.18 17.40
C MET A 206 8.24 6.34 16.11
N PHE A 207 7.86 6.93 14.98
CA PHE A 207 7.91 6.30 13.66
C PHE A 207 9.31 5.79 13.34
N GLY A 208 10.32 6.66 13.44
CA GLY A 208 11.71 6.33 13.16
C GLY A 208 12.24 5.21 14.05
N SER A 209 12.00 5.29 15.36
CA SER A 209 12.43 4.26 16.32
C SER A 209 11.80 2.91 16.04
N PHE A 210 10.49 2.86 15.83
CA PHE A 210 9.78 1.60 15.58
C PHE A 210 10.07 1.01 14.21
N PHE A 211 10.15 1.85 13.18
CA PHE A 211 10.52 1.42 11.83
C PHE A 211 11.96 0.90 11.78
N ALA A 212 12.90 1.60 12.44
CA ALA A 212 14.29 1.15 12.56
C ALA A 212 14.39 -0.17 13.31
N PHE A 213 13.66 -0.32 14.42
CA PHE A 213 13.63 -1.57 15.18
C PHE A 213 13.19 -2.77 14.32
N VAL A 214 12.04 -2.68 13.63
CA VAL A 214 11.58 -3.78 12.77
C VAL A 214 12.52 -3.99 11.58
N SER A 215 13.10 -2.92 11.05
CA SER A 215 14.06 -3.01 9.93
C SER A 215 15.33 -3.74 10.32
N LEU A 216 15.90 -3.41 11.48
CA LEU A 216 17.10 -4.05 12.01
C LEU A 216 16.83 -5.49 12.44
N ALA A 217 15.69 -5.79 13.07
CA ALA A 217 15.31 -7.15 13.43
C ALA A 217 15.20 -8.07 12.20
N SER A 218 14.57 -7.57 11.12
CA SER A 218 14.49 -8.28 9.85
C SER A 218 15.84 -8.41 9.16
N LEU A 219 16.67 -7.35 9.13
CA LEU A 219 18.00 -7.41 8.52
C LEU A 219 18.94 -8.38 9.26
N ALA A 220 18.90 -8.36 10.60
CA ALA A 220 19.69 -9.29 11.42
C ALA A 220 19.28 -10.75 11.18
N SER A 221 18.00 -10.98 10.90
CA SER A 221 17.49 -12.30 10.49
C SER A 221 18.09 -12.73 9.14
N ASP A 222 17.99 -11.86 8.13
CA ASP A 222 18.46 -12.13 6.78
C ASP A 222 19.98 -12.38 6.75
N LEU A 223 20.77 -11.63 7.53
CA LEU A 223 22.22 -11.81 7.62
C LEU A 223 22.61 -13.13 8.29
N LYS A 224 21.92 -13.54 9.36
CA LYS A 224 22.18 -14.84 10.03
C LYS A 224 21.90 -16.02 9.11
N LEU A 225 20.89 -15.93 8.26
CA LEU A 225 20.63 -16.93 7.23
C LEU A 225 21.80 -17.02 6.26
N SER A 226 22.32 -15.87 5.78
CA SER A 226 23.44 -15.85 4.85
C SER A 226 24.73 -16.45 5.42
N SER A 227 24.99 -16.30 6.73
CA SER A 227 26.19 -16.86 7.36
C SER A 227 26.08 -18.34 7.70
N SER A 228 24.87 -18.84 7.97
CA SER A 228 24.65 -20.25 8.38
C SER A 228 24.35 -21.18 7.20
N SER A 229 24.35 -20.68 5.96
CA SER A 229 23.86 -21.36 4.77
C SER A 229 24.94 -21.83 3.79
N ALA A 230 26.14 -22.22 4.25
CA ALA A 230 27.07 -22.94 3.36
C ALA A 230 26.44 -24.19 2.68
N PRO A 231 25.55 -24.98 3.33
CA PRO A 231 24.85 -26.09 2.66
C PRO A 231 23.52 -25.68 1.97
N VAL A 232 22.88 -24.59 2.41
CA VAL A 232 21.59 -24.12 1.82
C VAL A 232 21.82 -23.27 0.57
N ALA A 233 22.95 -22.57 0.46
CA ALA A 233 23.39 -21.94 -0.79
C ALA A 233 23.60 -22.98 -1.89
N GLU A 234 24.14 -24.17 -1.56
CA GLU A 234 24.29 -25.28 -2.50
C GLU A 234 22.94 -25.88 -2.92
N LEU A 235 21.98 -25.95 -2.00
CA LEU A 235 20.63 -26.45 -2.27
C LEU A 235 19.79 -25.45 -3.08
N HIS A 236 19.93 -24.15 -2.82
CA HIS A 236 19.38 -23.09 -3.69
C HIS A 236 20.07 -23.04 -5.05
N ARG A 237 21.38 -23.33 -5.12
CA ARG A 237 22.11 -23.45 -6.39
C ARG A 237 21.60 -24.65 -7.20
N GLN A 238 21.40 -25.81 -6.58
CA GLN A 238 20.80 -26.99 -7.23
C GLN A 238 19.33 -26.78 -7.59
N ALA A 239 18.54 -26.08 -6.76
CA ALA A 239 17.15 -25.74 -7.07
C ALA A 239 17.06 -24.73 -8.22
N ASN A 240 17.97 -23.74 -8.28
CA ASN A 240 18.09 -22.80 -9.38
C ASN A 240 18.57 -23.49 -10.66
N GLU A 241 19.48 -24.47 -10.57
CA GLU A 241 19.88 -25.30 -11.71
C GLU A 241 18.70 -26.11 -12.25
N ARG A 242 17.88 -26.72 -11.38
CA ARG A 242 16.63 -27.42 -11.79
C ARG A 242 15.58 -26.47 -12.35
N ALA A 243 15.43 -25.27 -11.79
CA ALA A 243 14.53 -24.23 -12.31
C ALA A 243 15.01 -23.70 -13.68
N SER A 244 16.32 -23.65 -13.91
CA SER A 244 16.92 -23.31 -15.21
C SER A 244 16.51 -24.29 -16.32
N TYR A 245 16.34 -25.59 -15.98
CA TYR A 245 15.80 -26.58 -16.92
C TYR A 245 14.32 -26.35 -17.28
N GLN A 246 13.47 -25.92 -16.34
CA GLN A 246 12.08 -25.54 -16.65
C GLN A 246 11.99 -24.22 -17.43
N GLY A 247 12.85 -23.25 -17.13
CA GLY A 247 12.97 -22.01 -17.90
C GLY A 247 13.38 -22.27 -19.36
N ALA A 248 14.21 -23.29 -19.61
CA ALA A 248 14.62 -23.71 -20.94
C ALA A 248 13.45 -24.31 -21.77
N GLU A 249 12.47 -24.94 -21.12
CA GLU A 249 11.28 -25.49 -21.80
C GLU A 249 10.28 -24.40 -22.19
N VAL A 250 10.10 -23.38 -21.34
CA VAL A 250 9.40 -22.13 -21.69
C VAL A 250 10.12 -21.44 -22.86
N ARG A 251 11.46 -21.41 -22.85
CA ARG A 251 12.31 -20.86 -23.94
C ARG A 251 12.16 -21.62 -25.26
N ARG A 252 12.02 -22.95 -25.24
CA ARG A 252 11.81 -23.77 -26.45
C ARG A 252 10.48 -23.51 -27.12
N ARG A 253 9.43 -23.13 -26.38
CA ARG A 253 8.12 -22.74 -26.95
C ARG A 253 8.14 -21.35 -27.61
N LEU A 254 9.18 -20.56 -27.38
CA LEU A 254 9.33 -19.18 -27.89
C LEU A 254 10.10 -19.10 -29.22
N VAL A 255 10.43 -20.24 -29.84
CA VAL A 255 11.08 -20.29 -31.15
C VAL A 255 10.02 -20.04 -32.24
N GLY A 256 9.78 -18.77 -32.58
CA GLY A 256 8.88 -18.37 -33.67
C GLY A 256 8.39 -16.92 -33.64
N THR A 257 8.56 -16.20 -32.53
CA THR A 257 8.26 -14.76 -32.45
C THR A 257 9.47 -13.92 -32.85
N PRO A 258 9.28 -12.72 -33.44
CA PRO A 258 10.38 -11.81 -33.73
C PRO A 258 11.17 -11.55 -32.44
N SER A 259 12.49 -11.44 -32.57
CA SER A 259 13.46 -11.44 -31.47
C SER A 259 13.22 -10.31 -30.46
N VAL A 260 12.28 -10.51 -29.54
CA VAL A 260 12.40 -9.94 -28.20
C VAL A 260 13.59 -10.68 -27.60
N SER A 261 14.65 -9.96 -27.22
CA SER A 261 15.80 -10.53 -26.52
C SER A 261 15.30 -11.16 -25.22
N LEU A 262 14.95 -12.44 -25.32
CA LEU A 262 14.28 -13.25 -24.31
C LEU A 262 15.34 -13.82 -23.37
N ALA A 263 16.02 -12.91 -22.69
CA ALA A 263 16.60 -13.23 -21.41
C ALA A 263 15.48 -13.06 -20.38
N SER A 264 15.29 -14.07 -19.52
CA SER A 264 14.88 -13.72 -18.17
C SER A 264 15.83 -12.62 -17.72
N LEU A 265 15.32 -11.45 -17.33
CA LEU A 265 16.10 -10.23 -17.06
C LEU A 265 17.20 -10.43 -15.99
N ALA A 266 17.20 -11.56 -15.30
CA ALA A 266 18.24 -11.97 -14.37
C ALA A 266 19.42 -12.76 -15.00
N ASP A 267 19.41 -13.09 -16.30
CA ASP A 267 20.52 -13.77 -17.01
C ASP A 267 21.41 -12.84 -17.84
N GLU A 268 20.99 -11.60 -18.09
CA GLU A 268 21.81 -10.62 -18.81
C GLU A 268 22.77 -9.93 -17.82
N PRO A 269 24.10 -10.09 -17.95
CA PRO A 269 25.08 -9.35 -17.14
C PRO A 269 24.97 -7.83 -17.33
N THR A 270 24.30 -7.42 -18.41
CA THR A 270 23.94 -6.07 -18.85
C THR A 270 22.61 -5.57 -18.31
N TYR A 271 21.97 -6.24 -17.34
CA TYR A 271 20.71 -5.75 -16.78
C TYR A 271 20.89 -4.42 -16.01
N GLN A 272 20.64 -3.32 -16.73
CA GLN A 272 20.97 -1.93 -16.41
C GLN A 272 19.99 -1.21 -15.46
N PHE A 273 19.15 -1.97 -14.76
CA PHE A 273 18.06 -1.42 -13.95
C PHE A 273 18.25 -1.61 -12.44
N MET A 274 19.41 -2.09 -12.00
CA MET A 274 19.80 -1.93 -10.59
C MET A 274 20.61 -0.65 -10.46
N LEU A 275 20.09 0.34 -9.72
CA LEU A 275 20.82 1.56 -9.37
C LEU A 275 21.99 1.32 -8.40
N TYR A 276 22.39 0.07 -8.18
CA TYR A 276 23.47 -0.29 -7.27
C TYR A 276 24.33 -1.41 -7.85
N ASP A 277 25.61 -1.36 -7.50
CA ASP A 277 26.56 -2.42 -7.82
C ASP A 277 26.22 -3.68 -7.01
N LEU A 278 25.92 -4.78 -7.70
CA LEU A 278 25.69 -6.08 -7.08
C LEU A 278 26.92 -6.60 -6.33
N ARG A 279 28.13 -6.21 -6.74
CA ARG A 279 29.39 -6.64 -6.11
C ARG A 279 29.64 -5.90 -4.80
N ASN A 280 29.24 -4.64 -4.73
CA ASN A 280 29.41 -3.79 -3.56
C ASN A 280 28.12 -2.99 -3.26
N PRO A 281 27.03 -3.65 -2.82
CA PRO A 281 25.77 -2.97 -2.61
C PRO A 281 25.87 -2.05 -1.39
N SER A 282 25.78 -0.74 -1.60
CA SER A 282 25.60 0.18 -0.47
C SER A 282 24.15 0.05 0.06
N PRO A 283 23.92 0.04 1.39
CA PRO A 283 22.57 -0.03 1.94
C PRO A 283 21.66 1.11 1.45
N ALA A 284 22.23 2.29 1.24
CA ALA A 284 21.50 3.46 0.75
C ALA A 284 21.05 3.30 -0.70
N THR A 285 21.94 2.86 -1.60
CA THR A 285 21.59 2.61 -3.01
C THR A 285 20.61 1.45 -3.16
N TYR A 286 20.74 0.41 -2.32
CA TYR A 286 19.77 -0.67 -2.25
C TYR A 286 18.37 -0.16 -1.85
N LEU A 287 18.27 0.64 -0.78
CA LEU A 287 17.00 1.22 -0.33
C LEU A 287 16.41 2.14 -1.40
N LEU A 288 17.23 2.99 -2.03
CA LEU A 288 16.79 3.87 -3.11
C LEU A 288 16.25 3.07 -4.29
N ASN A 289 16.93 2.00 -4.69
CA ASN A 289 16.47 1.10 -5.74
C ASN A 289 15.13 0.46 -5.38
N ARG A 290 14.97 -0.04 -4.14
CA ARG A 290 13.69 -0.62 -3.69
C ARG A 290 12.55 0.38 -3.65
N LEU A 291 12.83 1.62 -3.28
CA LEU A 291 11.81 2.64 -3.13
C LEU A 291 11.38 3.22 -4.47
N VAL A 292 12.35 3.56 -5.32
CA VAL A 292 12.11 4.35 -6.54
C VAL A 292 12.01 3.49 -7.78
N TRP A 293 12.80 2.42 -7.86
CA TRP A 293 13.01 1.68 -9.10
C TRP A 293 12.21 0.38 -9.20
N ILE A 294 12.12 -0.38 -8.10
CA ILE A 294 11.37 -1.65 -8.06
C ILE A 294 9.90 -1.51 -8.49
N PRO A 295 9.14 -0.46 -8.12
CA PRO A 295 7.77 -0.30 -8.60
C PRO A 295 7.66 -0.28 -10.14
N PHE A 296 8.58 0.43 -10.81
CA PHE A 296 8.67 0.45 -12.27
C PHE A 296 9.02 -0.92 -12.85
N VAL A 297 10.09 -1.55 -12.35
CA VAL A 297 10.54 -2.87 -12.82
C VAL A 297 9.43 -3.90 -12.67
N THR A 298 8.73 -3.89 -11.55
CA THR A 298 7.63 -4.84 -11.30
C THR A 298 6.45 -4.62 -12.24
N ALA A 299 6.09 -3.37 -12.53
CA ALA A 299 5.06 -3.07 -13.52
C ALA A 299 5.49 -3.51 -14.93
N TYR A 300 6.72 -3.21 -15.33
CA TYR A 300 7.30 -3.60 -16.61
C TYR A 300 7.32 -5.12 -16.79
N ASP A 301 7.87 -5.85 -15.81
CA ASP A 301 8.00 -7.30 -15.84
C ASP A 301 6.64 -8.00 -15.84
N THR A 302 5.62 -7.39 -15.21
CA THR A 302 4.25 -7.88 -15.29
C THR A 302 3.73 -7.87 -16.72
N LEU A 303 3.97 -6.79 -17.47
CA LEU A 303 3.59 -6.67 -18.88
C LEU A 303 4.42 -7.59 -19.78
N LEU A 304 5.73 -7.68 -19.53
CA LEU A 304 6.63 -8.55 -20.29
C LEU A 304 6.24 -10.01 -20.12
N TYR A 305 6.13 -10.46 -18.87
CA TYR A 305 5.73 -11.83 -18.54
C TYR A 305 4.43 -12.20 -19.25
N TRP A 306 3.47 -11.29 -19.25
CA TRP A 306 2.18 -11.51 -19.87
C TRP A 306 2.24 -11.66 -21.39
N ARG A 307 2.98 -10.76 -22.07
CA ARG A 307 3.19 -10.82 -23.52
C ARG A 307 3.89 -12.11 -23.95
N LEU A 308 4.77 -12.65 -23.11
CA LEU A 308 5.54 -13.85 -23.41
C LEU A 308 4.76 -15.15 -23.24
N ASN A 309 3.76 -15.21 -22.36
CA ASN A 309 3.09 -16.48 -22.02
C ASN A 309 1.76 -16.70 -22.73
N ASP A 310 0.89 -15.70 -22.76
CA ASP A 310 -0.49 -15.90 -23.24
C ASP A 310 -0.91 -14.86 -24.28
N GLY A 311 -0.54 -13.59 -24.09
CA GLY A 311 -0.97 -12.45 -24.94
C GLY A 311 -2.48 -12.17 -24.96
N ALA A 312 -3.31 -13.17 -24.68
CA ALA A 312 -4.76 -13.13 -24.62
C ALA A 312 -5.23 -12.74 -23.22
N MET A 313 -5.99 -11.65 -23.13
CA MET A 313 -6.48 -11.03 -21.88
C MET A 313 -6.84 -12.01 -20.75
N ALA A 314 -6.29 -11.76 -19.56
CA ALA A 314 -6.48 -12.64 -18.40
C ALA A 314 -7.90 -12.54 -17.83
N HIS A 315 -8.64 -11.48 -18.17
CA HIS A 315 -9.96 -11.19 -17.66
C HIS A 315 -10.01 -11.32 -16.13
N PHE A 316 -10.98 -12.08 -15.60
CA PHE A 316 -11.18 -12.25 -14.17
C PHE A 316 -10.20 -13.26 -13.52
N SER A 317 -9.33 -13.92 -14.30
CA SER A 317 -8.39 -14.92 -13.77
C SER A 317 -7.27 -14.34 -12.91
N THR A 318 -7.02 -13.02 -13.00
CA THR A 318 -6.01 -12.32 -12.18
C THR A 318 -6.43 -12.22 -10.71
N ASN A 319 -7.70 -12.41 -10.38
CA ASN A 319 -8.21 -12.34 -9.02
C ASN A 319 -8.86 -13.65 -8.57
N ARG A 320 -8.43 -14.18 -7.42
CA ARG A 320 -8.91 -15.47 -6.89
C ARG A 320 -10.43 -15.54 -6.67
N HIS A 321 -11.06 -14.44 -6.25
CA HIS A 321 -12.49 -14.44 -5.98
C HIS A 321 -13.30 -14.33 -7.26
N LEU A 322 -12.88 -13.46 -8.19
CA LEU A 322 -13.55 -13.33 -9.47
C LEU A 322 -13.32 -14.57 -10.34
N SER A 323 -12.13 -15.17 -10.33
CA SER A 323 -11.86 -16.40 -11.06
C SER A 323 -12.79 -17.52 -10.60
N ARG A 324 -13.01 -17.68 -9.29
CA ARG A 324 -13.99 -18.64 -8.75
C ARG A 324 -15.44 -18.31 -9.14
N LEU A 325 -15.80 -17.03 -9.19
CA LEU A 325 -17.14 -16.60 -9.55
C LEU A 325 -17.48 -16.90 -11.03
N PHE A 326 -16.47 -16.79 -11.91
CA PHE A 326 -16.61 -17.02 -13.35
C PHE A 326 -16.08 -18.38 -13.81
N ASP A 327 -15.79 -19.29 -12.87
CA ASP A 327 -15.22 -20.62 -13.14
C ASP A 327 -13.96 -20.60 -14.02
N LEU A 328 -13.08 -19.63 -13.77
CA LEU A 328 -11.79 -19.48 -14.44
C LEU A 328 -10.65 -20.00 -13.55
N ASN A 329 -9.64 -20.59 -14.19
CA ASN A 329 -8.39 -20.96 -13.52
C ASN A 329 -7.68 -19.70 -12.99
N PHE A 330 -7.37 -19.67 -11.70
CA PHE A 330 -6.68 -18.54 -11.08
C PHE A 330 -5.24 -18.46 -11.58
N ALA A 331 -4.91 -17.40 -12.33
CA ALA A 331 -3.57 -17.22 -12.91
C ALA A 331 -2.51 -16.89 -11.85
N ASN A 332 -2.88 -16.36 -10.69
CA ASN A 332 -1.94 -15.90 -9.66
C ASN A 332 -0.77 -15.06 -10.22
N LEU A 333 -1.12 -13.99 -10.94
CA LEU A 333 -0.18 -13.16 -11.68
C LEU A 333 0.97 -12.65 -10.78
N GLU A 334 0.67 -12.18 -9.57
CA GLU A 334 1.67 -11.69 -8.62
C GLU A 334 2.76 -12.74 -8.31
N LYS A 335 2.36 -14.01 -8.09
CA LYS A 335 3.32 -15.09 -7.82
C LYS A 335 4.11 -15.45 -9.08
N ARG A 336 3.46 -15.52 -10.24
CA ARG A 336 4.12 -15.85 -11.52
C ARG A 336 5.14 -14.80 -11.93
N VAL A 337 4.81 -13.52 -11.78
CA VAL A 337 5.75 -12.41 -12.02
C VAL A 337 6.90 -12.45 -11.01
N PHE A 338 6.64 -12.75 -9.74
CA PHE A 338 7.72 -12.93 -8.76
C PHE A 338 8.69 -14.05 -9.15
N MET A 339 8.16 -15.20 -9.58
CA MET A 339 8.97 -16.31 -10.09
C MET A 339 9.77 -15.90 -11.31
N PHE A 340 9.15 -15.15 -12.24
CA PHE A 340 9.81 -14.61 -13.43
C PHE A 340 10.98 -13.66 -13.08
N GLN A 341 10.78 -12.78 -12.10
CA GLN A 341 11.78 -11.79 -11.66
C GLN A 341 12.97 -12.42 -10.94
N PHE A 342 12.70 -13.35 -10.03
CA PHE A 342 13.71 -13.90 -9.11
C PHE A 342 14.17 -15.31 -9.48
N LYS A 343 13.69 -15.88 -10.59
CA LYS A 343 13.91 -17.27 -11.00
C LYS A 343 13.62 -18.28 -9.88
N SER A 344 12.67 -17.94 -9.02
CA SER A 344 12.30 -18.80 -7.90
C SER A 344 11.35 -19.90 -8.36
N GLY A 345 11.49 -21.09 -7.79
CA GLY A 345 10.61 -22.23 -8.10
C GLY A 345 9.18 -22.04 -7.61
N GLU A 346 8.28 -22.96 -7.99
CA GLU A 346 6.86 -22.93 -7.62
C GLU A 346 6.60 -22.94 -6.11
N GLU A 347 7.54 -23.47 -5.32
CA GLU A 347 7.54 -23.50 -3.86
C GLU A 347 7.71 -22.10 -3.22
N THR A 348 8.01 -21.06 -4.01
CA THR A 348 8.21 -19.71 -3.47
C THR A 348 6.94 -19.15 -2.84
N THR A 349 7.12 -18.42 -1.74
CA THR A 349 6.03 -17.73 -1.03
C THR A 349 6.03 -16.22 -1.26
N GLY A 350 6.94 -15.73 -2.10
CA GLY A 350 6.99 -14.33 -2.51
C GLY A 350 5.90 -13.99 -3.52
N ASN A 351 5.40 -12.76 -3.43
CA ASN A 351 4.48 -12.16 -4.39
C ASN A 351 5.11 -10.88 -4.93
N ALA A 352 4.95 -10.65 -6.23
CA ALA A 352 5.30 -9.40 -6.85
C ALA A 352 4.25 -8.35 -6.48
N ASN A 353 4.73 -7.18 -6.08
CA ASN A 353 3.91 -6.03 -5.77
C ASN A 353 3.47 -5.35 -7.07
N ALA A 354 2.53 -5.98 -7.79
CA ALA A 354 2.11 -5.53 -9.10
C ALA A 354 1.35 -4.20 -9.03
N PHE A 355 1.79 -3.23 -9.83
CA PHE A 355 1.12 -1.95 -10.00
C PHE A 355 -0.29 -2.15 -10.56
N TYR A 356 -1.31 -1.50 -9.98
CA TYR A 356 -2.71 -1.74 -10.36
C TYR A 356 -3.01 -1.57 -11.86
N VAL A 357 -2.30 -0.67 -12.54
CA VAL A 357 -2.47 -0.42 -13.99
C VAL A 357 -1.95 -1.58 -14.81
N ALA A 358 -0.80 -2.15 -14.45
CA ALA A 358 -0.23 -3.29 -15.16
C ALA A 358 -1.18 -4.49 -15.07
N GLU A 359 -1.73 -4.77 -13.89
CA GLU A 359 -2.73 -5.83 -13.74
C GLU A 359 -4.03 -5.52 -14.49
N ALA A 360 -4.53 -4.28 -14.42
CA ALA A 360 -5.74 -3.89 -15.14
C ALA A 360 -5.58 -4.05 -16.66
N TYR A 361 -4.38 -3.76 -17.18
CA TYR A 361 -4.04 -3.96 -18.58
C TYR A 361 -3.95 -5.44 -18.95
N VAL A 362 -3.27 -6.26 -18.13
CA VAL A 362 -3.22 -7.72 -18.33
C VAL A 362 -4.62 -8.35 -18.33
N ALA A 363 -5.51 -7.85 -17.46
CA ALA A 363 -6.86 -8.35 -17.33
C ALA A 363 -7.80 -7.90 -18.47
N PHE A 364 -7.82 -6.61 -18.82
CA PHE A 364 -8.84 -6.04 -19.71
C PHE A 364 -8.29 -5.01 -20.71
N GLY A 365 -6.98 -4.96 -20.91
CA GLY A 365 -6.31 -3.99 -21.78
C GLY A 365 -6.51 -2.55 -21.34
N PHE A 366 -6.50 -1.63 -22.31
CA PHE A 366 -6.71 -0.19 -22.06
C PHE A 366 -8.04 0.12 -21.36
N ALA A 367 -9.11 -0.63 -21.69
CA ALA A 367 -10.41 -0.47 -21.05
C ALA A 367 -10.35 -0.75 -19.54
N GLY A 368 -9.58 -1.76 -19.13
CA GLY A 368 -9.32 -2.06 -17.72
C GLY A 368 -8.67 -0.90 -16.99
N VAL A 369 -7.61 -0.33 -17.59
CA VAL A 369 -6.89 0.82 -17.02
C VAL A 369 -7.80 2.01 -16.81
N ILE A 370 -8.64 2.33 -17.80
CA ILE A 370 -9.63 3.43 -17.71
C ILE A 370 -10.62 3.12 -16.60
N LEU A 371 -11.27 1.96 -16.62
CA LEU A 371 -12.31 1.59 -15.67
C LEU A 371 -11.79 1.60 -14.22
N PHE A 372 -10.62 1.02 -13.99
CA PHE A 372 -10.01 0.93 -12.66
C PHE A 372 -9.61 2.32 -12.15
N SER A 373 -9.01 3.14 -13.01
CA SER A 373 -8.61 4.51 -12.66
C SER A 373 -9.83 5.42 -12.41
N VAL A 374 -10.91 5.25 -13.19
CA VAL A 374 -12.19 5.93 -12.95
C VAL A 374 -12.76 5.52 -11.59
N LEU A 375 -12.82 4.22 -11.30
CA LEU A 375 -13.33 3.72 -10.01
C LEU A 375 -12.53 4.31 -8.84
N ILE A 376 -11.20 4.31 -8.92
CA ILE A 376 -10.33 4.89 -7.88
C ILE A 376 -10.59 6.40 -7.74
N GLY A 377 -10.65 7.14 -8.85
CA GLY A 377 -10.94 8.58 -8.87
C GLY A 377 -12.29 8.92 -8.23
N MET A 378 -13.30 8.11 -8.51
CA MET A 378 -14.62 8.22 -7.90
C MET A 378 -14.57 8.00 -6.38
N ILE A 379 -13.90 6.93 -5.92
CA ILE A 379 -13.77 6.60 -4.49
C ILE A 379 -13.02 7.72 -3.76
N PHE A 380 -11.85 8.12 -4.26
CA PHE A 380 -11.03 9.16 -3.63
C PHE A 380 -11.74 10.50 -3.64
N GLY A 381 -12.38 10.89 -4.74
CA GLY A 381 -13.10 12.17 -4.81
C GLY A 381 -14.29 12.23 -3.85
N LEU A 382 -15.04 11.13 -3.68
CA LEU A 382 -16.08 11.05 -2.66
C LEU A 382 -15.53 11.23 -1.24
N ILE A 383 -14.40 10.59 -0.92
CA ILE A 383 -13.74 10.72 0.39
C ILE A 383 -13.23 12.14 0.60
N ILE A 384 -12.50 12.70 -0.36
CA ILE A 384 -11.89 14.04 -0.31
C ILE A 384 -12.97 15.13 -0.21
N LYS A 385 -14.07 14.98 -0.96
CA LYS A 385 -15.19 15.94 -0.96
C LYS A 385 -15.80 16.10 0.42
N THR A 386 -15.81 15.04 1.25
CA THR A 386 -16.30 15.15 2.63
C THR A 386 -15.57 16.23 3.43
N GLY A 387 -14.28 16.45 3.16
CA GLY A 387 -13.43 17.39 3.91
C GLY A 387 -13.14 16.96 5.34
N VAL A 388 -13.45 15.71 5.70
CA VAL A 388 -13.20 15.20 7.05
C VAL A 388 -11.74 14.77 7.15
N LEU A 389 -10.98 15.58 7.88
CA LEU A 389 -9.52 15.55 7.83
C LEU A 389 -8.90 14.17 8.10
N PRO A 390 -9.37 13.35 9.07
CA PRO A 390 -8.87 11.99 9.25
C PRO A 390 -8.94 11.10 8.01
N PHE A 391 -10.01 11.19 7.22
CA PHE A 391 -10.14 10.40 5.99
C PHE A 391 -9.31 11.00 4.85
N VAL A 392 -9.34 12.33 4.70
CA VAL A 392 -8.52 13.02 3.68
C VAL A 392 -7.04 12.74 3.90
N ALA A 393 -6.58 12.67 5.15
CA ALA A 393 -5.19 12.40 5.47
C ALA A 393 -4.76 10.94 5.23
N ALA A 394 -5.71 10.00 5.15
CA ALA A 394 -5.44 8.59 4.86
C ALA A 394 -5.40 8.28 3.35
N VAL A 395 -5.94 9.16 2.49
CA VAL A 395 -5.92 8.95 1.03
C VAL A 395 -4.50 8.79 0.46
N PRO A 396 -3.49 9.60 0.85
CA PRO A 396 -2.13 9.45 0.31
C PRO A 396 -1.51 8.08 0.53
N ILE A 397 -1.76 7.42 1.66
CA ILE A 397 -1.22 6.07 1.88
C ILE A 397 -1.99 5.03 1.07
N ALA A 398 -3.32 5.15 0.93
CA ALA A 398 -4.09 4.29 0.03
C ALA A 398 -3.62 4.44 -1.43
N ALA A 399 -3.30 5.67 -1.85
CA ALA A 399 -2.71 5.96 -3.15
C ALA A 399 -1.35 5.26 -3.34
N LEU A 400 -0.48 5.33 -2.32
CA LEU A 400 0.82 4.63 -2.34
C LEU A 400 0.64 3.10 -2.44
N GLY A 401 -0.37 2.55 -1.77
CA GLY A 401 -0.69 1.12 -1.88
C GLY A 401 -1.03 0.70 -3.31
N LEU A 402 -1.82 1.49 -4.03
CA LEU A 402 -2.20 1.18 -5.42
C LEU A 402 -1.01 1.17 -6.39
N ILE A 403 0.07 1.88 -6.07
CA ILE A 403 1.29 1.88 -6.88
C ILE A 403 2.03 0.54 -6.78
N SER A 404 1.85 -0.17 -5.68
CA SER A 404 2.57 -1.40 -5.36
C SER A 404 1.66 -2.62 -5.20
N VAL A 405 0.35 -2.49 -5.40
CA VAL A 405 -0.62 -3.57 -5.18
C VAL A 405 -1.76 -3.44 -6.18
N SER A 406 -2.30 -4.60 -6.57
CA SER A 406 -3.51 -4.73 -7.38
C SER A 406 -4.71 -3.96 -6.83
N LEU A 407 -5.57 -3.45 -7.72
CA LEU A 407 -6.76 -2.69 -7.30
C LEU A 407 -7.71 -3.57 -6.49
N ILE A 408 -8.00 -4.78 -6.94
CA ILE A 408 -9.01 -5.64 -6.29
C ILE A 408 -8.54 -6.04 -4.90
N SER A 409 -7.26 -6.38 -4.74
CA SER A 409 -6.66 -6.61 -3.41
C SER A 409 -6.77 -5.34 -2.56
N THR A 410 -6.37 -4.18 -3.09
CA THR A 410 -6.46 -2.91 -2.35
C THR A 410 -7.90 -2.55 -1.94
N LEU A 411 -8.88 -2.82 -2.80
CA LEU A 411 -10.30 -2.54 -2.56
C LEU A 411 -10.82 -3.35 -1.38
N PHE A 412 -10.55 -4.65 -1.37
CA PHE A 412 -11.06 -5.58 -0.34
C PHE A 412 -10.06 -5.77 0.81
N SER A 413 -8.98 -6.52 0.58
CA SER A 413 -7.99 -6.88 1.60
C SER A 413 -7.16 -5.67 2.08
N GLY A 414 -7.00 -4.66 1.22
CA GLY A 414 -6.39 -3.37 1.52
C GLY A 414 -7.32 -2.38 2.21
N GLY A 415 -8.59 -2.73 2.42
CA GLY A 415 -9.52 -1.95 3.22
C GLY A 415 -9.90 -0.59 2.61
N LEU A 416 -9.64 -0.33 1.32
CA LEU A 416 -10.09 0.90 0.67
C LEU A 416 -11.62 0.98 0.64
N LEU A 417 -12.31 -0.14 0.38
CA LEU A 417 -13.77 -0.20 0.47
C LEU A 417 -14.24 0.04 1.91
N LEU A 418 -13.57 -0.55 2.91
CA LEU A 418 -13.87 -0.28 4.31
C LEU A 418 -13.71 1.21 4.62
N MET A 419 -12.60 1.83 4.21
CA MET A 419 -12.35 3.26 4.41
C MET A 419 -13.46 4.12 3.79
N LEU A 420 -13.93 3.78 2.58
CA LEU A 420 -15.07 4.43 1.95
C LEU A 420 -16.32 4.29 2.82
N LEU A 421 -16.70 3.08 3.23
CA LEU A 421 -17.87 2.84 4.08
C LEU A 421 -17.80 3.62 5.40
N LEU A 422 -16.63 3.58 6.07
CA LEU A 422 -16.38 4.31 7.31
C LEU A 422 -16.49 5.83 7.12
N THR A 423 -16.08 6.33 5.95
CA THR A 423 -16.24 7.75 5.59
C THR A 423 -17.71 8.15 5.64
N PHE A 424 -18.64 7.31 5.17
CA PHE A 424 -20.07 7.63 5.25
C PHE A 424 -20.66 7.37 6.63
N LEU A 425 -20.18 6.36 7.33
CA LEU A 425 -20.69 5.92 8.63
C LEU A 425 -20.32 6.88 9.77
N PHE A 426 -19.07 7.35 9.81
CA PHE A 426 -18.55 8.20 10.88
C PHE A 426 -18.67 9.70 10.63
N THR A 427 -19.34 10.12 9.56
CA THR A 427 -19.49 11.55 9.24
C THR A 427 -20.96 11.96 9.11
N ARG A 428 -21.29 13.18 9.52
CA ARG A 428 -22.64 13.77 9.37
C ARG A 428 -22.58 14.87 8.31
N ARG A 429 -23.67 15.06 7.57
CA ARG A 429 -23.80 16.22 6.68
C ARG A 429 -23.67 17.46 7.54
N ARG A 430 -22.86 18.43 7.09
CA ARG A 430 -22.79 19.71 7.77
C ARG A 430 -24.12 20.43 7.50
N PRO A 431 -24.84 20.94 8.52
CA PRO A 431 -26.02 21.77 8.28
C PRO A 431 -25.63 22.88 7.31
N ALA A 432 -26.46 23.15 6.30
CA ALA A 432 -26.28 24.35 5.51
C ALA A 432 -26.38 25.51 6.49
N VAL A 433 -25.27 26.19 6.75
CA VAL A 433 -25.31 27.43 7.53
C VAL A 433 -26.20 28.35 6.72
N HIS A 434 -27.46 28.52 7.13
CA HIS A 434 -28.37 29.46 6.51
C HIS A 434 -27.69 30.83 6.63
N ARG A 435 -27.22 31.35 5.50
CA ARG A 435 -26.52 32.65 5.42
C ARG A 435 -27.38 33.80 5.95
N ALA A 436 -28.69 33.59 6.13
CA ALA A 436 -29.64 34.56 6.67
C ALA A 436 -29.39 34.93 8.14
N ASP A 437 -28.83 34.03 8.94
CA ASP A 437 -28.60 34.28 10.38
C ASP A 437 -27.12 34.46 10.71
N ALA A 438 -26.27 34.84 9.73
CA ALA A 438 -24.97 35.39 10.08
C ALA A 438 -25.26 36.66 10.88
N PRO A 439 -25.02 36.70 12.21
CA PRO A 439 -25.27 37.91 12.97
C PRO A 439 -24.51 39.01 12.26
N ARG A 440 -25.21 40.08 11.85
CA ARG A 440 -24.55 41.33 11.49
C ARG A 440 -23.66 41.60 12.69
N TYR A 441 -22.35 41.41 12.51
CA TYR A 441 -21.35 41.79 13.50
C TYR A 441 -21.43 43.31 13.58
N THR A 442 -22.42 43.81 14.33
CA THR A 442 -22.33 45.10 14.97
C THR A 442 -21.04 45.02 15.79
N SER A 443 -20.11 45.90 15.44
CA SER A 443 -18.80 46.04 16.05
C SER A 443 -18.95 46.29 17.55
N VAL A 444 -19.08 45.23 18.34
CA VAL A 444 -18.92 45.33 19.79
C VAL A 444 -17.41 45.38 20.04
N ALA A 445 -16.94 46.59 20.35
CA ALA A 445 -15.57 46.86 20.75
C ALA A 445 -15.11 45.84 21.80
N MET A 446 -14.05 45.10 21.49
CA MET A 446 -13.45 44.19 22.46
C MET A 446 -12.78 45.01 23.58
N PRO A 447 -13.12 44.77 24.86
CA PRO A 447 -12.39 45.37 25.95
C PRO A 447 -10.96 44.82 25.99
N HIS A 448 -10.00 45.74 26.04
CA HIS A 448 -8.58 45.47 26.27
C HIS A 448 -8.41 44.47 27.43
N ARG A 449 -7.73 43.35 27.17
CA ARG A 449 -7.17 42.54 28.26
C ARG A 449 -5.85 43.18 28.71
N PRO A 450 -5.70 43.58 29.99
CA PRO A 450 -4.42 43.97 30.55
C PRO A 450 -3.50 42.74 30.66
N GLY A 451 -2.20 42.99 30.50
CA GLY A 451 -1.16 41.98 30.33
C GLY A 451 -0.86 41.13 31.56
N ALA A 452 -0.28 39.95 31.28
CA ALA A 452 0.56 39.16 32.17
C ALA A 452 1.59 38.42 31.32
#